data_AF-A0A938NB59-F1
#
_entry.id   AF-A0A938NB59-F1
#
_cell.length_a   1.000
_cell.length_b   1.000
_cell.length_c   1.000
_cell.angle_alpha   90.00
_cell.angle_beta   90.00
_cell.angle_gamma   90.00
#
_symmetry.space_group_name_H-M   'P 1'
#
loop_
_entity.id
_entity.type
_entity.pdbx_description
1 polymer ?
#
loop_
_entity_poly.entity_id
_entity_poly.type
_entity_poly.pdbx_seq_one_letter_code
_entity_poly.pdbx_strand_id
1 'polypeptide(L)'
;MALKLSGYIKGPVEHRRTESDYMGTLLETVTLEDWREVVEAALTAAKAGDASARTWLTQYLVGKSRTVAPAPLTVVAHHLSGRDQLVEELAKPFIDAALYPMLTENDEFKERVRALVAAELREAEDRERRRAKAKATRAKKHDSEAQQVPKEAS
;
A
#
# COMPACT_ATOMS: atom_id res chain seq x y z
N MET A 1 -18.64 7.60 -24.39
CA MET A 1 -19.44 7.14 -23.23
C MET A 1 -18.55 7.20 -22.01
N ALA A 2 -18.88 8.07 -21.06
CA ALA A 2 -18.17 8.31 -19.81
C ALA A 2 -18.86 7.56 -18.66
N LEU A 3 -18.10 6.97 -17.74
CA LEU A 3 -18.66 6.46 -16.49
C LEU A 3 -18.46 7.51 -15.39
N LYS A 4 -19.61 8.03 -14.96
CA LYS A 4 -19.84 9.24 -14.19
C LYS A 4 -20.15 8.81 -12.75
N LEU A 5 -19.24 9.08 -11.81
CA LEU A 5 -19.46 8.82 -10.37
C LEU A 5 -19.61 10.09 -9.52
N SER A 6 -19.78 11.27 -10.13
CA SER A 6 -19.93 12.53 -9.40
C SER A 6 -21.39 12.85 -8.99
N GLY A 7 -22.11 11.89 -8.39
CA GLY A 7 -23.56 11.95 -8.21
C GLY A 7 -24.12 12.12 -6.79
N TYR A 8 -23.36 11.84 -5.72
CA TYR A 8 -23.97 11.60 -4.41
C TYR A 8 -23.70 12.63 -3.31
N ILE A 9 -23.05 13.76 -3.60
CA ILE A 9 -22.90 14.85 -2.63
C ILE A 9 -23.34 16.16 -3.30
N LYS A 10 -24.61 16.52 -3.15
CA LYS A 10 -25.14 17.83 -3.56
C LYS A 10 -25.24 18.74 -2.33
N GLY A 11 -24.20 19.53 -2.12
CA GLY A 11 -24.20 20.72 -1.27
C GLY A 11 -23.45 21.85 -1.98
N PRO A 12 -23.86 23.12 -1.84
CA PRO A 12 -23.21 24.23 -2.53
C PRO A 12 -21.90 24.55 -1.80
N VAL A 13 -20.82 23.90 -2.20
CA VAL A 13 -19.48 24.24 -1.71
C VAL A 13 -18.64 24.54 -2.92
N GLU A 14 -18.19 25.79 -3.02
CA GLU A 14 -17.11 26.24 -3.90
C GLU A 14 -16.03 25.16 -3.98
N HIS A 15 -15.58 24.84 -5.20
CA HIS A 15 -14.75 23.70 -5.52
C HIS A 15 -13.35 23.82 -4.88
N ARG A 16 -13.27 23.50 -3.59
CA ARG A 16 -12.01 23.34 -2.84
C ARG A 16 -11.36 22.10 -3.45
N ARG A 17 -10.25 22.25 -4.18
CA ARG A 17 -9.38 21.13 -4.57
C ARG A 17 -9.16 20.28 -3.32
N THR A 18 -9.68 19.07 -3.34
CA THR A 18 -9.67 18.20 -2.17
C THR A 18 -8.28 17.61 -2.03
N GLU A 19 -7.87 17.27 -0.81
CA GLU A 19 -6.62 16.54 -0.54
C GLU A 19 -6.48 15.30 -1.44
N SER A 20 -7.61 14.69 -1.80
CA SER A 20 -7.75 13.61 -2.79
C SER A 20 -7.21 13.95 -4.18
N ASP A 21 -7.37 15.19 -4.66
CA ASP A 21 -6.88 15.62 -5.98
C ASP A 21 -5.35 15.77 -5.99
N TYR A 22 -4.79 16.26 -4.90
CA TYR A 22 -3.34 16.35 -4.71
C TYR A 22 -2.72 14.95 -4.58
N MET A 23 -3.36 14.06 -3.82
CA MET A 23 -2.91 12.69 -3.66
C MET A 23 -3.02 11.90 -4.96
N GLY A 24 -4.09 12.08 -5.73
CA GLY A 24 -4.26 11.46 -7.04
C GLY A 24 -3.16 11.88 -8.02
N THR A 25 -2.87 13.18 -8.09
CA THR A 25 -1.78 13.70 -8.93
C THR A 25 -0.43 13.14 -8.50
N LEU A 26 -0.14 13.09 -7.20
CA LEU A 26 1.13 12.58 -6.68
C LEU A 26 1.33 11.10 -7.02
N LEU A 27 0.27 10.29 -6.89
CA LEU A 27 0.29 8.86 -7.21
C LEU A 27 0.35 8.59 -8.73
N GLU A 28 -0.18 9.49 -9.56
CA GLU A 28 -0.02 9.40 -11.02
C GLU A 28 1.37 9.81 -11.49
N THR A 29 2.03 10.74 -10.79
CA THR A 29 3.32 11.30 -11.21
C THR A 29 4.50 10.45 -10.75
N VAL A 30 4.43 9.86 -9.55
CA VAL A 30 5.50 9.00 -9.03
C VAL A 30 5.21 7.56 -9.45
N THR A 31 5.87 7.12 -10.52
CA THR A 31 5.70 5.74 -10.99
C THR A 31 6.48 4.77 -10.10
N LEU A 32 6.17 3.48 -10.24
CA LEU A 32 6.94 2.41 -9.57
C LEU A 32 8.41 2.40 -10.01
N GLU A 33 8.68 2.84 -11.24
CA GLU A 33 10.02 2.95 -11.81
C GLU A 33 10.81 4.03 -11.07
N ASP A 34 10.26 5.25 -10.98
CA ASP A 34 10.86 6.37 -10.26
C ASP A 34 11.10 6.00 -8.79
N TRP A 35 10.17 5.26 -8.18
CA TRP A 35 10.34 4.78 -6.82
C TRP A 35 11.49 3.78 -6.67
N ARG A 36 11.69 2.90 -7.66
CA ARG A 36 12.81 1.95 -7.65
C ARG A 36 14.15 2.68 -7.70
N GLU A 37 14.26 3.71 -8.53
CA GLU A 37 15.48 4.53 -8.63
C GLU A 37 15.81 5.21 -7.29
N VAL A 38 14.81 5.75 -6.60
CA VAL A 38 14.99 6.35 -5.27
C VAL A 38 15.51 5.33 -4.24
N VAL A 39 14.96 4.12 -4.22
CA VAL A 39 15.41 3.05 -3.32
C VAL A 39 16.83 2.59 -3.66
N GLU A 40 17.17 2.48 -4.94
CA GLU A 40 18.51 2.07 -5.40
C GLU A 40 19.57 3.12 -5.06
N ALA A 41 19.25 4.40 -5.25
CA ALA A 41 20.12 5.51 -4.85
C ALA A 41 20.35 5.51 -3.33
N ALA A 42 19.29 5.33 -2.54
CA ALA A 42 19.40 5.25 -1.09
C ALA A 42 20.20 4.02 -0.62
N LEU A 43 20.04 2.87 -1.28
CA LEU A 43 20.83 1.66 -0.98
C LEU A 43 22.31 1.88 -1.29
N THR A 44 22.61 2.55 -2.40
CA THR A 44 23.99 2.88 -2.78
C THR A 44 24.62 3.85 -1.78
N ALA A 45 23.91 4.92 -1.40
CA ALA A 45 24.36 5.87 -0.40
C ALA A 45 24.55 5.21 0.99
N ALA A 46 23.62 4.33 1.39
CA ALA A 46 23.71 3.59 2.64
C ALA A 46 24.93 2.66 2.68
N LYS A 47 25.23 1.95 1.58
CA LYS A 47 26.43 1.12 1.44
C LYS A 47 27.71 1.95 1.43
N ALA A 48 27.67 3.16 0.87
CA ALA A 48 28.77 4.12 0.89
C ALA A 48 29.02 4.75 2.27
N GLY A 49 28.14 4.48 3.25
CA GLY A 49 28.32 4.91 4.63
C GLY A 49 27.45 6.10 5.04
N ASP A 50 26.53 6.58 4.20
CA ASP A 50 25.59 7.63 4.60
C ASP A 50 24.66 7.15 5.72
N ALA A 51 24.72 7.84 6.87
CA ALA A 51 23.88 7.55 8.02
C ALA A 51 22.40 7.87 7.77
N SER A 52 22.11 8.95 7.04
CA SER A 52 20.74 9.39 6.74
C SER A 52 20.05 8.39 5.82
N ALA A 53 20.74 7.92 4.78
CA ALA A 53 20.23 6.90 3.87
C ALA A 53 19.97 5.57 4.59
N ARG A 54 20.87 5.18 5.52
CA ARG A 54 20.66 4.00 6.38
C ARG A 54 19.42 4.16 7.26
N THR A 55 19.29 5.28 7.96
CA THR A 55 18.11 5.57 8.80
C THR A 55 16.83 5.58 7.99
N TRP A 56 16.83 6.18 6.80
CA TRP A 56 15.69 6.18 5.88
C TRP A 56 15.30 4.74 5.51
N LEU A 57 16.24 3.92 5.01
CA LEU A 57 15.97 2.52 4.69
C LEU A 57 15.46 1.72 5.90
N THR A 58 16.04 1.91 7.08
CA THR A 58 15.58 1.24 8.31
C THR A 58 14.12 1.59 8.62
N GLN A 59 13.71 2.85 8.46
CA GLN A 59 12.32 3.26 8.69
C GLN A 59 11.31 2.58 7.74
N TYR A 60 11.72 2.26 6.51
CA TYR A 60 10.85 1.57 5.55
C TYR A 60 10.90 0.04 5.66
N LEU A 61 12.05 -0.55 6.01
CA LEU A 61 12.23 -2.01 6.08
C LEU A 61 11.84 -2.59 7.43
N VAL A 62 12.19 -1.92 8.52
CA VAL A 62 11.90 -2.34 9.90
C VAL A 62 10.61 -1.68 10.41
N GLY A 63 10.16 -0.63 9.72
CA GLY A 63 9.09 0.26 10.17
C GLY A 63 9.63 1.43 10.99
N LYS A 64 8.91 2.56 11.00
CA LYS A 64 9.15 3.60 12.00
C LYS A 64 8.88 2.98 13.37
N SER A 65 9.86 3.06 14.28
CA SER A 65 9.65 2.71 15.69
C SER A 65 8.53 3.60 16.22
N ARG A 66 7.29 3.09 16.20
CA ARG A 66 6.11 3.80 16.69
C ARG A 66 6.20 3.99 18.20
N THR A 67 7.02 3.18 18.84
CA THR A 67 7.42 3.22 20.23
C THR A 67 8.85 3.74 20.31
N VAL A 68 9.06 4.77 21.13
CA VAL A 68 10.38 5.08 21.68
C VAL A 68 10.91 3.77 22.27
N ALA A 69 12.12 3.37 21.89
CA ALA A 69 12.74 2.19 22.48
C ALA A 69 12.63 2.32 24.01
N PRO A 70 12.11 1.31 24.73
CA PRO A 70 12.01 1.38 26.18
C PRO A 70 13.39 1.75 26.71
N ALA A 71 13.45 2.73 27.63
CA ALA A 71 14.73 3.11 28.20
C ALA A 71 15.46 1.85 28.69
N PRO A 72 16.79 1.75 28.59
CA PRO A 72 17.53 0.56 29.03
C PRO A 72 17.15 0.12 30.45
N LEU A 73 16.84 1.08 31.32
CA LEU A 73 16.34 0.85 32.68
C LEU A 73 14.98 0.13 32.71
N THR A 74 14.06 0.46 31.81
CA THR A 74 12.78 -0.23 31.63
C THR A 74 12.99 -1.69 31.21
N VAL A 75 13.92 -1.95 30.29
CA VAL A 75 14.25 -3.31 29.85
C VAL A 75 14.82 -4.15 31.00
N VAL A 76 15.72 -3.58 31.80
CA VAL A 76 16.28 -4.25 33.00
C VAL A 76 15.20 -4.48 34.05
N ALA A 77 14.32 -3.51 34.30
CA ALA A 77 13.21 -3.66 35.22
C ALA A 77 12.23 -4.77 34.80
N HIS A 78 11.90 -4.86 33.50
CA HIS A 78 11.09 -5.95 32.96
C HIS A 78 11.75 -7.31 33.18
N HIS A 79 13.05 -7.44 32.88
CA HIS A 79 13.79 -8.67 33.10
C HIS A 79 13.81 -9.11 34.57
N LEU A 80 14.09 -8.20 35.50
CA LEU A 80 14.10 -8.50 36.95
C LEU A 80 12.70 -8.82 37.51
N SER A 81 11.65 -8.23 36.93
CA SER A 81 10.27 -8.50 37.32
C SER A 81 9.66 -9.75 36.68
N GLY A 82 10.39 -10.41 35.76
CA GLY A 82 9.89 -11.54 34.99
C GLY A 82 8.78 -11.19 34.00
N ARG A 83 8.59 -9.90 33.68
CA ARG A 83 7.60 -9.44 32.70
C ARG A 83 8.18 -9.53 31.30
N ASP A 84 7.52 -10.30 30.44
CA ASP A 84 7.89 -10.44 29.04
C ASP A 84 6.93 -9.63 28.17
N GLN A 85 7.48 -8.65 27.43
CA GLN A 85 6.71 -7.79 26.55
C GLN A 85 6.02 -8.57 25.42
N LEU A 86 6.65 -9.63 24.91
CA LEU A 86 6.05 -10.46 23.86
C LEU A 86 4.82 -11.19 24.38
N VAL A 87 4.90 -11.71 25.60
CA VAL A 87 3.78 -12.42 26.25
C VAL A 87 2.62 -11.47 26.49
N GLU A 88 2.89 -10.26 26.98
CA GLU A 88 1.86 -9.24 27.22
C GLU A 88 1.13 -8.82 25.93
N GLU A 89 1.87 -8.55 24.85
CA GLU A 89 1.30 -8.17 23.56
C GLU A 89 0.48 -9.31 22.93
N LEU A 90 0.94 -10.56 23.06
CA LEU A 90 0.21 -11.73 22.58
C LEU A 90 -1.03 -12.04 23.43
N ALA A 91 -0.95 -11.84 24.75
CA ALA A 91 -2.05 -12.13 25.67
C ALA A 91 -3.17 -11.08 25.59
N LYS A 92 -2.82 -9.81 25.36
CA LYS A 92 -3.74 -8.68 25.32
C LYS A 92 -5.02 -8.91 24.50
N PRO A 93 -5.00 -9.36 23.23
CA PRO A 93 -6.24 -9.58 22.48
C PRO A 93 -7.14 -10.65 23.11
N PHE A 94 -6.58 -11.68 23.73
CA PHE A 94 -7.35 -12.72 24.42
C PHE A 94 -7.92 -12.23 25.75
N ILE A 95 -7.15 -11.44 26.49
CA ILE A 95 -7.60 -10.80 27.73
C ILE A 95 -8.73 -9.80 27.42
N ASP A 96 -8.56 -8.97 26.40
CA ASP A 96 -9.56 -8.00 25.96
C ASP A 96 -10.84 -8.70 25.48
N ALA A 97 -10.72 -9.85 24.80
CA ALA A 97 -11.87 -10.68 24.42
C ALA A 97 -12.64 -11.24 25.63
N ALA A 98 -11.93 -11.65 26.68
CA ALA A 98 -12.53 -12.18 27.90
C ALA A 98 -13.14 -11.09 28.81
N LEU A 99 -12.47 -9.93 28.91
CA LEU A 99 -12.88 -8.83 29.79
C LEU A 99 -13.91 -7.89 29.14
N TYR A 100 -13.89 -7.74 27.82
CA TYR A 100 -14.77 -6.83 27.09
C TYR A 100 -15.57 -7.51 25.96
N PRO A 101 -16.35 -8.59 26.22
CA PRO A 101 -17.02 -9.36 25.17
C PRO A 101 -17.88 -8.53 24.20
N MET A 102 -18.53 -7.46 24.67
CA MET A 102 -19.35 -6.57 23.83
C MET A 102 -18.54 -5.71 22.84
N LEU A 103 -17.26 -5.43 23.11
CA LEU A 103 -16.40 -4.70 22.17
C LEU A 103 -15.86 -5.63 21.06
N THR A 104 -15.67 -6.91 21.41
CA THR A 104 -15.05 -7.96 20.59
C THR A 104 -16.06 -8.81 19.81
N GLU A 105 -17.36 -8.72 20.14
CA GLU A 105 -18.44 -9.49 19.50
C GLU A 105 -18.48 -9.36 17.96
N ASN A 106 -18.08 -8.18 17.46
CA ASN A 106 -18.06 -7.89 16.03
C ASN A 106 -16.70 -8.17 15.37
N ASP A 107 -15.69 -8.67 16.08
CA ASP A 107 -14.34 -8.80 15.51
C ASP A 107 -14.27 -9.90 14.45
N GLU A 108 -14.97 -11.02 14.63
CA GLU A 108 -15.11 -12.04 13.58
C GLU A 108 -15.81 -11.49 12.35
N PHE A 109 -16.83 -10.64 12.54
CA PHE A 109 -17.51 -9.96 11.45
C PHE A 109 -16.57 -8.99 10.72
N LYS A 110 -15.81 -8.16 11.46
CA LYS A 110 -14.84 -7.22 10.90
C LYS A 110 -13.75 -7.94 10.11
N GLU A 111 -13.23 -9.05 10.63
CA GLU A 111 -12.23 -9.88 9.93
C GLU A 111 -12.80 -10.49 8.66
N ARG A 112 -14.02 -11.03 8.69
CA ARG A 112 -14.69 -11.54 7.49
C ARG A 112 -14.88 -10.46 6.42
N VAL A 113 -15.27 -9.25 6.81
CA VAL A 113 -15.40 -8.11 5.88
C VAL A 113 -14.05 -7.71 5.30
N ARG A 114 -12.98 -7.62 6.12
CA ARG A 114 -11.61 -7.35 5.64
C ARG A 114 -11.15 -8.41 4.64
N ALA A 115 -11.38 -9.68 4.92
CA ALA A 115 -11.02 -10.79 4.03
C ALA A 115 -11.75 -10.72 2.69
N LEU A 116 -13.05 -10.41 2.70
CA LEU A 116 -13.85 -10.23 1.48
C LEU A 116 -13.32 -9.06 0.63
N VAL A 117 -13.07 -7.91 1.26
CA VAL A 117 -12.51 -6.73 0.58
C VAL A 117 -11.14 -7.02 -0.01
N ALA A 118 -10.27 -7.73 0.72
CA ALA A 118 -8.95 -8.12 0.24
C ALA A 118 -9.01 -9.14 -0.92
N ALA A 119 -10.05 -9.97 -1.00
CA ALA A 119 -10.28 -10.85 -2.14
C ALA A 119 -10.75 -10.06 -3.38
N GLU A 120 -11.74 -9.19 -3.20
CA GLU A 120 -12.26 -8.32 -4.27
C GLU A 120 -11.19 -7.41 -4.88
N LEU A 121 -10.30 -6.85 -4.05
CA LEU A 121 -9.18 -6.03 -4.52
C LEU A 121 -8.22 -6.83 -5.40
N ARG A 122 -7.88 -8.07 -5.00
CA ARG A 122 -7.03 -8.95 -5.82
C ARG A 122 -7.67 -9.27 -7.16
N GLU A 123 -8.97 -9.53 -7.18
CA GLU A 123 -9.71 -9.75 -8.44
C GLU A 123 -9.80 -8.48 -9.30
N ALA A 124 -9.93 -7.30 -8.70
CA ALA A 124 -9.89 -6.03 -9.42
C ALA A 124 -8.54 -5.79 -10.09
N GLU A 125 -7.43 -6.02 -9.38
CA GLU A 125 -6.08 -5.92 -9.93
C GLU A 125 -5.86 -6.90 -11.09
N ASP A 126 -6.32 -8.15 -10.95
CA ASP A 126 -6.22 -9.15 -12.01
C ASP A 126 -7.05 -8.80 -13.24
N ARG A 127 -8.26 -8.25 -13.04
CA ARG A 127 -9.11 -7.75 -14.13
C ARG A 127 -8.42 -6.63 -14.90
N GLU A 128 -7.80 -5.69 -14.20
CA GLU A 128 -7.06 -4.59 -14.82
C GLU A 128 -5.81 -5.10 -15.56
N ARG A 129 -5.05 -6.04 -14.98
CA ARG A 129 -3.93 -6.71 -15.68
C ARG A 129 -4.39 -7.42 -16.95
N ARG A 130 -5.54 -8.12 -16.93
CA ARG A 130 -6.11 -8.79 -18.11
C ARG A 130 -6.54 -7.80 -19.19
N ARG A 131 -7.20 -6.70 -18.80
CA ARG A 131 -7.59 -5.60 -19.72
C ARG A 131 -6.38 -4.94 -20.37
N ALA A 132 -5.34 -4.68 -19.60
CA ALA A 132 -4.07 -4.12 -20.11
C ALA A 132 -3.40 -5.07 -21.13
N LYS A 133 -3.34 -6.37 -20.83
CA LYS A 133 -2.83 -7.39 -21.78
C LYS A 133 -3.64 -7.47 -23.07
N ALA A 134 -4.97 -7.47 -22.98
CA ALA A 134 -5.85 -7.51 -24.16
C ALA A 134 -5.66 -6.27 -25.06
N LYS A 135 -5.49 -5.08 -24.46
CA LYS A 135 -5.20 -3.83 -25.18
C LYS A 135 -3.84 -3.89 -25.89
N ALA A 136 -2.81 -4.42 -25.24
CA ALA A 136 -1.48 -4.61 -25.83
C ALA A 136 -1.49 -5.60 -27.02
N THR A 137 -2.20 -6.72 -26.89
CA THR A 137 -2.34 -7.71 -27.98
C THR A 137 -3.06 -7.10 -29.20
N ARG A 138 -4.11 -6.31 -28.96
CA ARG A 138 -4.85 -5.62 -30.04
C ARG A 138 -4.00 -4.54 -30.72
N ALA A 139 -3.19 -3.80 -29.98
CA ALA A 139 -2.26 -2.82 -30.55
C ALA A 139 -1.20 -3.49 -31.44
N LYS A 140 -0.64 -4.62 -31.00
CA LYS A 140 0.36 -5.37 -31.77
C LYS A 140 -0.19 -6.00 -33.06
N LYS A 141 -1.46 -6.41 -33.06
CA LYS A 141 -2.14 -6.91 -34.28
C LYS A 141 -2.37 -5.79 -35.31
N HIS A 142 -2.76 -4.60 -34.84
CA HIS A 142 -3.02 -3.45 -35.71
C HIS A 142 -1.73 -2.90 -36.35
N ASP A 143 -0.59 -3.01 -35.66
CA ASP A 143 0.73 -2.65 -36.17
C ASP A 143 1.24 -3.66 -37.22
N SER A 144 0.97 -4.96 -36.99
CA SER A 144 1.30 -6.03 -37.95
C SER A 144 0.48 -5.97 -39.24
N GLU A 145 -0.77 -5.52 -39.21
CA GLU A 145 -1.60 -5.34 -40.42
C GLU A 145 -1.21 -4.07 -41.20
N ALA A 146 -0.73 -3.02 -40.53
CA ALA A 146 -0.25 -1.81 -41.19
C ALA A 146 1.07 -2.04 -41.97
N GLN A 147 1.86 -3.05 -41.60
CA GLN A 147 3.10 -3.42 -42.30
C GLN A 147 2.89 -4.38 -43.49
N GLN A 148 1.68 -4.87 -43.75
CA GLN A 148 1.37 -5.89 -44.78
C GLN A 148 0.60 -5.35 -46.00
N VAL A 149 0.69 -4.06 -46.33
CA VAL A 149 0.18 -3.55 -47.62
C VAL A 149 1.15 -3.95 -48.74
N PRO A 150 0.73 -4.76 -49.74
CA PRO A 150 1.63 -5.28 -50.76
C PRO A 150 2.03 -4.19 -51.78
N LYS A 151 3.34 -4.12 -52.08
CA LYS A 151 3.87 -3.47 -53.29
C LYS A 151 3.50 -4.33 -54.50
N GLU A 152 2.36 -4.06 -55.12
CA GLU A 152 2.11 -4.48 -56.51
C GLU A 152 1.69 -3.26 -57.34
N ALA A 153 2.68 -2.66 -57.99
CA ALA A 153 2.55 -1.92 -59.25
C ALA A 153 3.96 -1.52 -59.69
N SER A 154 4.60 -2.36 -60.51
CA SER A 154 5.39 -1.91 -61.66
C SER A 154 5.79 -3.08 -62.55
#